data_AF-A0A328S6A1-F1
#
_entry.id   AF-A0A328S6A1-F1
#
_cell.length_a   1.000
_cell.length_b   1.000
_cell.length_c   1.000
_cell.angle_alpha   90.00
_cell.angle_beta   90.00
_cell.angle_gamma   90.00
#
_symmetry.space_group_name_H-M   'P 1'
#
loop_
_entity.id
_entity.type
_entity.pdbx_description
1 polymer ?
#
loop_
_entity_poly.entity_id
_entity_poly.type
_entity_poly.pdbx_seq_one_letter_code
_entity_poly.pdbx_strand_id
1 'polypeptide(L)'
;MTQNELRMETKCYDASEYGYLYGLNQKIPDEEFEKVKMYMKDFRRKDFADGIIKVTGRPEGYRCLEKDVPKVEEILGIKNTLEKRKNKITEAFKNPVEKRKLKDQSMTWLEALFTRGGTQPEQSLSRLAIHSTKIYDPDNSFKHGKKYGKGSLFIYTPHGMWYIINNSGSYSDKSKNNVQTPEGGCVGYRLMYDDNVDTLIRIVSEENEYSGEKLY
;
A
#
# COMPACT_ATOMS: atom_id res chain seq x y z
N MET A 1 -10.74 -9.93 24.86
CA MET A 1 -10.40 -9.09 23.69
C MET A 1 -9.18 -8.28 24.08
N THR A 2 -8.02 -8.55 23.48
CA THR A 2 -6.86 -7.67 23.62
C THR A 2 -7.21 -6.34 22.97
N GLN A 3 -7.37 -5.30 23.79
CA GLN A 3 -7.66 -3.96 23.29
C GLN A 3 -6.42 -3.50 22.51
N ASN A 4 -6.55 -3.32 21.19
CA ASN A 4 -5.46 -2.81 20.39
C ASN A 4 -5.09 -1.41 20.89
N GLU A 5 -3.79 -1.12 21.03
CA GLU A 5 -3.31 0.21 21.39
C GLU A 5 -3.88 1.25 20.41
N LEU A 6 -4.37 2.39 20.93
CA LEU A 6 -4.87 3.48 20.10
C LEU A 6 -3.73 4.05 19.27
N ARG A 7 -3.92 4.17 17.95
CA ARG A 7 -2.93 4.73 17.04
C ARG A 7 -3.58 5.36 15.81
N MET A 8 -2.87 6.31 15.21
CA MET A 8 -3.17 6.79 13.86
C MET A 8 -2.67 5.77 12.84
N GLU A 9 -3.44 5.51 11.79
CA GLU A 9 -3.11 4.62 10.69
C GLU A 9 -3.46 5.28 9.36
N THR A 10 -2.76 4.89 8.30
CA THR A 10 -3.17 5.25 6.95
C THR A 10 -4.48 4.53 6.62
N LYS A 11 -5.50 5.28 6.18
CA LYS A 11 -6.81 4.70 5.83
C LYS A 11 -7.05 4.69 4.32
N CYS A 12 -6.47 5.65 3.62
CA CYS A 12 -6.43 5.66 2.17
C CYS A 12 -5.28 6.53 1.66
N TYR A 13 -5.00 6.36 0.39
CA TYR A 13 -4.13 7.21 -0.40
C TYR A 13 -4.91 7.77 -1.59
N ASP A 14 -4.89 9.08 -1.73
CA ASP A 14 -5.39 9.83 -2.87
C ASP A 14 -4.21 10.31 -3.73
N ALA A 15 -4.17 9.89 -4.98
CA ALA A 15 -3.11 10.28 -5.91
C ALA A 15 -3.27 11.69 -6.48
N SER A 16 -4.47 12.28 -6.39
CA SER A 16 -4.79 13.53 -7.07
C SER A 16 -4.56 14.77 -6.20
N GLU A 17 -5.01 14.77 -4.94
CA GLU A 17 -5.02 16.00 -4.12
C GLU A 17 -4.37 15.81 -2.74
N TYR A 18 -4.82 14.84 -1.96
CA TYR A 18 -4.52 14.79 -0.52
C TYR A 18 -3.32 13.92 -0.13
N GLY A 19 -2.85 13.03 -1.01
CA GLY A 19 -1.85 12.03 -0.64
C GLY A 19 -2.39 11.05 0.39
N TYR A 20 -1.61 10.79 1.45
CA TYR A 20 -2.04 9.89 2.53
C TYR A 20 -3.02 10.58 3.48
N LEU A 21 -4.15 9.91 3.74
CA LEU A 21 -5.14 10.32 4.74
C LEU A 21 -5.14 9.35 5.92
N TYR A 22 -5.09 9.93 7.12
CA TYR A 22 -4.91 9.20 8.35
C TYR A 22 -6.18 9.20 9.19
N GLY A 23 -6.39 8.13 9.95
CA GLY A 23 -7.49 8.02 10.90
C GLY A 23 -7.17 7.04 12.02
N LEU A 24 -7.98 7.05 13.07
CA LEU A 24 -7.79 6.16 14.20
C LEU A 24 -8.03 4.70 13.81
N ASN A 25 -7.26 3.80 14.42
CA ASN A 25 -7.42 2.35 14.24
C ASN A 25 -8.73 1.81 14.84
N GLN A 26 -9.32 2.53 15.79
CA GLN A 26 -10.56 2.15 16.47
C GLN A 26 -11.39 3.38 16.83
N LYS A 27 -12.68 3.16 17.12
CA LYS A 27 -13.56 4.20 17.64
C LYS A 27 -13.14 4.59 19.07
N ILE A 28 -13.21 5.88 19.37
CA ILE A 28 -12.99 6.44 20.71
C ILE A 28 -14.28 7.06 21.25
N PRO A 29 -14.39 7.35 22.55
CA PRO A 29 -15.52 8.09 23.12
C PRO A 29 -15.71 9.46 22.46
N ASP A 30 -16.96 9.91 22.36
CA ASP A 30 -17.29 11.17 21.67
C ASP A 30 -16.64 12.39 22.35
N GLU A 31 -16.49 12.37 23.68
CA GLU A 31 -15.79 13.41 24.44
C GLU A 31 -14.32 13.54 24.06
N GLU A 32 -13.63 12.42 23.82
CA GLU A 32 -12.24 12.42 23.35
C GLU A 32 -12.16 12.81 21.87
N PHE A 33 -13.13 12.39 21.07
CA PHE A 33 -13.19 12.73 19.66
C PHE A 33 -13.40 14.23 19.42
N GLU A 34 -14.25 14.90 20.21
CA GLU A 34 -14.53 16.32 20.04
C GLU A 34 -13.27 17.19 20.23
N LYS A 35 -12.31 16.74 21.07
CA LYS A 35 -11.02 17.43 21.27
C LYS A 35 -10.15 17.46 20.01
N VAL A 36 -10.25 16.45 19.16
CA VAL A 36 -9.42 16.32 17.95
C VAL A 36 -10.15 16.63 16.66
N LYS A 37 -11.48 16.73 16.71
CA LYS A 37 -12.35 16.92 15.54
C LYS A 37 -11.96 18.10 14.67
N MET A 38 -11.45 19.20 15.24
CA MET A 38 -10.99 20.37 14.47
C MET A 38 -9.80 20.08 13.54
N TYR A 39 -9.04 19.02 13.81
CA TYR A 39 -7.92 18.56 12.99
C TYR A 39 -8.34 17.49 11.98
N MET A 40 -9.61 17.10 11.97
CA MET A 40 -10.16 16.05 11.12
C MET A 40 -11.27 16.61 10.22
N LYS A 41 -11.35 16.08 9.00
CA LYS A 41 -12.45 16.34 8.07
C LYS A 41 -13.25 15.05 7.88
N ASP A 42 -14.58 15.14 7.89
CA ASP A 42 -15.46 14.03 7.48
C ASP A 42 -15.44 13.92 5.95
N PHE A 43 -14.54 13.09 5.42
CA PHE A 43 -14.38 12.91 3.97
C PHE A 43 -15.53 12.08 3.40
N ARG A 44 -16.04 12.51 2.25
CA ARG A 44 -17.06 11.81 1.46
C ARG A 44 -16.58 11.69 0.02
N ARG A 45 -17.24 10.84 -0.77
CA ARG A 45 -16.88 10.64 -2.19
C ARG A 45 -16.82 11.94 -3.01
N LYS A 46 -17.67 12.92 -2.67
CA LYS A 46 -17.73 14.22 -3.33
C LYS A 46 -16.55 15.15 -3.03
N ASP A 47 -15.75 14.83 -2.00
CA ASP A 47 -14.60 15.63 -1.59
C ASP A 47 -13.34 15.32 -2.43
N PHE A 48 -13.40 14.35 -3.33
CA PHE A 48 -12.27 13.95 -4.18
C PHE A 48 -12.53 14.37 -5.63
N ALA A 49 -11.54 15.02 -6.25
CA ALA A 49 -11.66 15.61 -7.59
C ALA A 49 -12.15 14.61 -8.66
N ASP A 50 -11.61 13.39 -8.66
CA ASP A 50 -11.96 12.31 -9.59
C ASP A 50 -12.95 11.30 -8.98
N GLY A 51 -13.69 11.71 -7.94
CA GLY A 51 -14.35 10.79 -7.04
C GLY A 51 -13.36 9.80 -6.42
N ILE A 52 -13.73 8.53 -6.29
CA ILE A 52 -12.87 7.50 -5.67
C ILE A 52 -11.99 6.74 -6.68
N ILE A 53 -11.93 7.19 -7.94
CA ILE A 53 -11.24 6.48 -9.03
C ILE A 53 -9.72 6.50 -8.85
N LYS A 54 -9.18 7.55 -8.23
CA LYS A 54 -7.75 7.69 -7.93
C LYS A 54 -7.44 7.59 -6.43
N VAL A 55 -8.32 6.89 -5.70
CA VAL A 55 -8.19 6.68 -4.27
C VAL A 55 -8.11 5.20 -3.96
N THR A 56 -7.05 4.77 -3.28
CA THR A 56 -6.90 3.40 -2.77
C THR A 56 -7.18 3.37 -1.27
N GLY A 57 -8.11 2.52 -0.83
CA GLY A 57 -8.43 2.33 0.59
C GLY A 57 -9.85 2.76 0.96
N ARG A 58 -10.04 3.19 2.23
CA ARG A 58 -11.35 3.62 2.75
C ARG A 58 -11.38 5.14 2.98
N PRO A 59 -11.74 5.93 1.95
CA PRO A 59 -11.76 7.39 2.05
C PRO A 59 -12.80 7.96 2.99
N GLU A 60 -13.92 7.27 3.18
CA GLU A 60 -15.07 7.84 3.88
C GLU A 60 -14.88 7.89 5.39
N GLY A 61 -15.30 9.01 5.99
CA GLY A 61 -15.29 9.27 7.43
C GLY A 61 -14.21 10.26 7.85
N TYR A 62 -14.08 10.44 9.17
CA TYR A 62 -13.12 11.41 9.72
C TYR A 62 -11.68 11.01 9.45
N ARG A 63 -10.96 11.86 8.73
CA ARG A 63 -9.53 11.72 8.44
C ARG A 63 -8.80 13.03 8.64
N CYS A 64 -7.49 12.95 8.82
CA CYS A 64 -6.61 14.12 8.83
C CYS A 64 -5.44 13.94 7.86
N LEU A 65 -4.83 15.07 7.50
CA LEU A 65 -3.60 15.11 6.71
C LEU A 65 -2.39 14.78 7.58
N GLU A 66 -1.29 14.39 6.96
CA GLU A 66 -0.05 14.04 7.68
C GLU A 66 0.39 15.12 8.67
N LYS A 67 0.29 16.40 8.27
CA LYS A 67 0.68 17.57 9.10
C LYS A 67 -0.11 17.69 10.41
N ASP A 68 -1.32 17.13 10.46
CA ASP A 68 -2.23 17.23 11.60
C ASP A 68 -2.16 15.97 12.51
N VAL A 69 -1.52 14.89 12.04
CA VAL A 69 -1.32 13.64 12.80
C VAL A 69 -0.65 13.90 14.16
N PRO A 70 0.46 14.67 14.28
CA PRO A 70 1.13 14.85 15.56
C PRO A 70 0.23 15.50 16.63
N LYS A 71 -0.61 16.46 16.22
CA LYS A 71 -1.54 17.15 17.12
C LYS A 71 -2.61 16.20 17.65
N VAL A 72 -3.15 15.35 16.78
CA VAL A 72 -4.13 14.32 17.17
C VAL A 72 -3.50 13.31 18.12
N GLU A 73 -2.28 12.85 17.83
CA GLU A 73 -1.55 11.91 18.68
C GLU A 73 -1.22 12.49 20.06
N GLU A 74 -0.82 13.76 20.13
CA GLU A 74 -0.55 14.48 21.38
C GLU A 74 -1.81 14.60 22.24
N ILE A 75 -2.91 15.11 21.68
CA ILE A 75 -4.17 15.33 22.40
C ILE A 75 -4.74 14.03 22.97
N LEU A 76 -4.66 12.93 22.20
CA LEU A 76 -5.17 11.62 22.61
C LEU A 76 -4.15 10.80 23.42
N GLY A 77 -2.95 11.34 23.69
CA GLY A 77 -1.91 10.64 24.45
C GLY A 77 -1.37 9.37 23.78
N ILE A 78 -1.38 9.31 22.45
CA ILE A 78 -0.88 8.16 21.67
C ILE A 78 0.65 8.08 21.80
N LYS A 79 1.14 6.99 22.40
CA LYS A 79 2.58 6.80 22.66
C LYS A 79 3.33 6.27 21.44
N ASN A 80 2.73 5.35 20.71
CA ASN A 80 3.28 4.72 19.50
C ASN A 80 2.93 5.55 18.26
N THR A 81 3.55 6.72 18.16
CA THR A 81 3.27 7.72 17.12
C THR A 81 3.67 7.26 15.72
N LEU A 82 3.04 7.83 14.69
CA LEU A 82 3.42 7.62 13.29
C LEU A 82 4.91 7.93 13.07
N GLU A 83 5.38 9.05 13.64
CA GLU A 83 6.79 9.46 13.57
C GLU A 83 7.74 8.41 14.17
N LYS A 84 7.44 7.90 15.37
CA LYS A 84 8.26 6.86 16.00
C LYS A 84 8.35 5.60 15.14
N ARG A 85 7.26 5.22 14.47
CA ARG A 85 7.25 4.07 13.56
C ARG A 85 8.09 4.33 12.31
N LYS A 86 7.97 5.52 11.70
CA LYS A 86 8.82 5.93 10.55
C LYS A 86 10.31 5.94 10.95
N ASN A 87 10.64 6.54 12.09
CA ASN A 87 12.03 6.61 12.57
C ASN A 87 12.63 5.22 12.79
N LYS A 88 11.89 4.25 13.33
CA LYS A 88 12.39 2.87 13.46
C LYS A 88 12.80 2.25 12.12
N ILE A 89 12.03 2.50 11.05
CA ILE A 89 12.36 2.02 9.70
C ILE A 89 13.59 2.76 9.17
N THR A 90 13.62 4.10 9.30
CA THR A 90 14.75 4.91 8.86
C THR A 90 16.06 4.54 9.56
N GLU A 91 16.05 4.29 10.86
CA GLU A 91 17.23 3.83 11.59
C GLU A 91 17.71 2.46 11.10
N ALA A 92 16.79 1.51 10.86
CA ALA A 92 17.15 0.21 10.30
C ALA A 92 17.80 0.33 8.91
N PHE A 93 17.40 1.34 8.13
CA PHE A 93 17.92 1.59 6.78
C PHE A 93 19.34 2.19 6.77
N LYS A 94 19.81 2.76 7.90
CA LYS A 94 21.18 3.28 8.02
C LYS A 94 22.24 2.17 8.00
N ASN A 95 21.89 0.96 8.42
CA ASN A 95 22.78 -0.20 8.39
C ASN A 95 22.42 -1.11 7.19
N PRO A 96 23.31 -1.32 6.21
CA PRO A 96 23.02 -2.15 5.03
C PRO A 96 22.59 -3.59 5.35
N VAL A 97 23.13 -4.19 6.41
CA VAL A 97 22.79 -5.56 6.82
C VAL A 97 21.37 -5.62 7.40
N GLU A 98 21.04 -4.70 8.30
CA GLU A 98 19.70 -4.60 8.89
C GLU A 98 18.66 -4.21 7.85
N LYS A 99 19.00 -3.29 6.94
CA LYS A 99 18.17 -2.93 5.78
C LYS A 99 17.81 -4.15 4.96
N ARG A 100 18.82 -4.94 4.55
CA ARG A 100 18.60 -6.15 3.74
C ARG A 100 17.72 -7.15 4.47
N LYS A 101 18.04 -7.42 5.74
CA LYS A 101 17.25 -8.32 6.59
C LYS A 101 15.79 -7.87 6.71
N LEU A 102 15.55 -6.58 6.90
CA LEU A 102 14.21 -6.01 7.00
C LEU A 102 13.45 -6.11 5.67
N LYS A 103 14.10 -5.85 4.52
CA LYS A 103 13.50 -6.08 3.19
C LYS A 103 13.14 -7.55 2.98
N ASP A 104 14.05 -8.47 3.27
CA ASP A 104 13.84 -9.91 3.06
C ASP A 104 12.69 -10.45 3.95
N GLN A 105 12.65 -10.03 5.22
CA GLN A 105 11.56 -10.38 6.14
C GLN A 105 10.22 -9.81 5.68
N SER A 106 10.22 -8.53 5.28
CA SER A 106 9.00 -7.86 4.80
C SER A 106 8.46 -8.52 3.52
N MET A 107 9.35 -8.88 2.60
CA MET A 107 8.98 -9.59 1.38
C MET A 107 8.38 -10.97 1.68
N THR A 108 9.01 -11.74 2.58
CA THR A 108 8.49 -13.05 3.03
C THR A 108 7.08 -12.92 3.62
N TRP A 109 6.83 -11.87 4.42
CA TRP A 109 5.51 -11.62 4.97
C TRP A 109 4.50 -11.19 3.91
N LEU A 110 4.89 -10.31 2.97
CA LEU A 110 4.03 -9.92 1.85
C LEU A 110 3.61 -11.14 1.04
N GLU A 111 4.56 -12.00 0.66
CA GLU A 111 4.26 -13.23 -0.08
C GLU A 111 3.28 -14.11 0.69
N ALA A 112 3.48 -14.31 1.99
CA ALA A 112 2.56 -15.08 2.82
C ALA A 112 1.15 -14.45 2.90
N LEU A 113 1.08 -13.13 3.08
CA LEU A 113 -0.20 -12.39 3.17
C LEU A 113 -0.98 -12.45 1.85
N PHE A 114 -0.31 -12.19 0.73
CA PHE A 114 -0.93 -12.22 -0.60
C PHE A 114 -1.31 -13.63 -1.04
N THR A 115 -0.45 -14.63 -0.82
CA THR A 115 -0.74 -16.01 -1.28
C THR A 115 -1.77 -16.72 -0.43
N ARG A 116 -1.86 -16.43 0.88
CA ARG A 116 -2.82 -17.09 1.79
C ARG A 116 -4.13 -16.32 1.94
N GLY A 117 -4.06 -14.99 1.96
CA GLY A 117 -5.22 -14.12 2.17
C GLY A 117 -5.74 -13.43 0.91
N GLY A 118 -4.95 -13.44 -0.17
CA GLY A 118 -5.31 -12.77 -1.41
C GLY A 118 -6.24 -13.59 -2.29
N THR A 119 -7.01 -12.87 -3.10
CA THR A 119 -7.81 -13.44 -4.19
C THR A 119 -7.03 -13.39 -5.50
N GLN A 120 -7.31 -14.29 -6.45
CA GLN A 120 -6.68 -14.29 -7.78
C GLN A 120 -7.71 -14.03 -8.90
N PRO A 121 -8.39 -12.86 -8.92
CA PRO A 121 -9.32 -12.57 -10.00
C PRO A 121 -8.59 -12.37 -11.33
N GLU A 122 -9.26 -12.71 -12.43
CA GLU A 122 -8.75 -12.47 -13.77
C GLU A 122 -8.64 -10.96 -14.06
N GLN A 123 -7.53 -10.57 -14.69
CA GLN A 123 -7.28 -9.17 -15.01
C GLN A 123 -6.29 -8.99 -16.17
N SER A 124 -6.19 -7.76 -16.68
CA SER A 124 -5.11 -7.31 -17.57
C SER A 124 -4.17 -6.35 -16.84
N LEU A 125 -2.86 -6.54 -17.02
CA LEU A 125 -1.86 -5.66 -16.41
C LEU A 125 -2.00 -4.22 -16.89
N SER A 126 -2.37 -4.00 -18.15
CA SER A 126 -2.59 -2.66 -18.68
C SER A 126 -3.76 -1.96 -18.00
N ARG A 127 -4.86 -2.69 -17.76
CA ARG A 127 -6.01 -2.15 -17.04
C ARG A 127 -5.68 -1.84 -15.58
N LEU A 128 -4.88 -2.69 -14.92
CA LEU A 128 -4.37 -2.39 -13.57
C LEU A 128 -3.52 -1.12 -13.57
N ALA A 129 -2.64 -0.96 -14.55
CA ALA A 129 -1.78 0.21 -14.65
C ALA A 129 -2.58 1.51 -14.85
N ILE A 130 -3.57 1.51 -15.75
CA ILE A 130 -4.41 2.68 -16.05
C ILE A 130 -5.18 3.15 -14.79
N HIS A 131 -5.76 2.20 -14.06
CA HIS A 131 -6.52 2.49 -12.84
C HIS A 131 -5.66 2.55 -11.58
N SER A 132 -4.34 2.47 -11.71
CA SER A 132 -3.47 2.53 -10.55
C SER A 132 -3.44 3.93 -9.94
N THR A 133 -3.31 3.98 -8.63
CA THR A 133 -2.92 5.18 -7.88
C THR A 133 -1.41 5.22 -7.67
N LYS A 134 -0.78 4.05 -7.56
CA LYS A 134 0.68 3.85 -7.46
C LYS A 134 1.07 2.49 -8.01
N ILE A 135 2.28 2.40 -8.53
CA ILE A 135 2.92 1.14 -8.90
C ILE A 135 4.32 1.16 -8.35
N TYR A 136 4.66 0.21 -7.48
CA TYR A 136 6.02 -0.01 -7.03
C TYR A 136 6.65 -1.17 -7.78
N ASP A 137 7.91 -1.00 -8.17
CA ASP A 137 8.74 -2.02 -8.82
C ASP A 137 10.01 -2.22 -7.99
N PRO A 138 9.97 -3.08 -6.96
CA PRO A 138 11.14 -3.33 -6.12
C PRO A 138 12.37 -3.67 -6.98
N ASP A 139 13.45 -2.92 -6.74
CA ASP A 139 14.74 -3.06 -7.42
C ASP A 139 14.68 -2.99 -8.97
N ASN A 140 13.64 -2.34 -9.53
CA ASN A 140 13.36 -2.31 -10.98
C ASN A 140 13.28 -3.70 -11.61
N SER A 141 12.92 -4.71 -10.81
CA SER A 141 12.95 -6.11 -11.18
C SER A 141 12.01 -6.43 -12.33
N PHE A 142 10.85 -5.78 -12.40
CA PHE A 142 9.90 -5.96 -13.50
C PHE A 142 10.35 -5.18 -14.74
N LYS A 143 10.76 -3.91 -14.58
CA LYS A 143 11.30 -3.06 -15.66
C LYS A 143 12.40 -3.76 -16.44
N HIS A 144 13.34 -4.40 -15.76
CA HIS A 144 14.49 -5.07 -16.39
C HIS A 144 14.28 -6.58 -16.61
N GLY A 145 13.42 -7.23 -15.83
CA GLY A 145 13.22 -8.67 -15.84
C GLY A 145 12.08 -9.16 -16.73
N LYS A 146 11.16 -8.29 -17.16
CA LYS A 146 9.88 -8.76 -17.72
C LYS A 146 10.00 -9.64 -18.96
N LYS A 147 10.95 -9.34 -19.84
CA LYS A 147 11.22 -10.11 -21.07
C LYS A 147 11.74 -11.52 -20.80
N TYR A 148 12.29 -11.74 -19.60
CA TYR A 148 12.87 -13.01 -19.17
C TYR A 148 11.95 -13.78 -18.23
N GLY A 149 10.70 -13.33 -18.05
CA GLY A 149 9.76 -13.94 -17.10
C GLY A 149 10.12 -13.69 -15.64
N LYS A 150 10.83 -12.59 -15.33
CA LYS A 150 11.28 -12.24 -13.97
C LYS A 150 10.69 -10.91 -13.50
N GLY A 151 10.70 -10.75 -12.18
CA GLY A 151 10.33 -9.51 -11.50
C GLY A 151 8.91 -9.51 -10.97
N SER A 152 8.64 -8.54 -10.11
CA SER A 152 7.34 -8.37 -9.47
C SER A 152 6.96 -6.90 -9.34
N LEU A 153 5.67 -6.65 -9.17
CA LEU A 153 5.11 -5.31 -8.95
C LEU A 153 4.15 -5.33 -7.78
N PHE A 154 4.07 -4.20 -7.10
CA PHE A 154 2.94 -3.89 -6.23
C PHE A 154 2.10 -2.78 -6.86
N ILE A 155 0.82 -3.04 -7.15
CA ILE A 155 -0.08 -2.08 -7.82
C ILE A 155 -1.22 -1.72 -6.90
N TYR A 156 -1.41 -0.43 -6.66
CA TYR A 156 -2.50 0.10 -5.84
C TYR A 156 -3.62 0.55 -6.76
N THR A 157 -4.83 0.05 -6.52
CA THR A 157 -6.04 0.40 -7.27
C THR A 157 -7.16 0.74 -6.30
N PRO A 158 -8.26 1.39 -6.75
CA PRO A 158 -9.42 1.63 -5.90
C PRO A 158 -10.03 0.38 -5.25
N HIS A 159 -9.81 -0.78 -5.87
CA HIS A 159 -10.33 -2.06 -5.41
C HIS A 159 -9.34 -2.86 -4.55
N GLY A 160 -8.18 -2.29 -4.21
CA GLY A 160 -7.18 -2.91 -3.35
C GLY A 160 -5.77 -2.89 -3.92
N MET A 161 -4.88 -3.58 -3.21
CA MET A 161 -3.47 -3.73 -3.53
C MET A 161 -3.26 -5.06 -4.25
N TRP A 162 -2.40 -5.05 -5.25
CA TRP A 162 -2.04 -6.21 -6.04
C TRP A 162 -0.57 -6.52 -5.88
N TYR A 163 -0.26 -7.81 -5.75
CA TYR A 163 1.08 -8.35 -5.93
C TYR A 163 1.12 -9.13 -7.24
N ILE A 164 1.88 -8.63 -8.20
CA ILE A 164 2.01 -9.21 -9.55
C ILE A 164 3.38 -9.86 -9.65
N ILE A 165 3.41 -11.14 -10.01
CA ILE A 165 4.62 -11.92 -10.23
C ILE A 165 4.68 -12.28 -11.70
N ASN A 166 5.77 -11.89 -12.36
CA ASN A 166 5.96 -12.28 -13.75
C ASN A 166 6.09 -13.81 -13.85
N ASN A 167 5.32 -14.41 -14.76
CA ASN A 167 5.30 -15.84 -15.00
C ASN A 167 5.25 -16.15 -16.51
N SER A 168 5.94 -15.32 -17.29
CA SER A 168 6.01 -15.41 -18.75
C SER A 168 7.22 -16.22 -19.26
N GLY A 169 8.01 -16.79 -18.35
CA GLY A 169 9.22 -17.55 -18.68
C GLY A 169 8.92 -18.80 -19.50
N SER A 170 9.92 -19.30 -20.23
CA SER A 170 9.78 -20.50 -21.08
C SER A 170 9.43 -21.77 -20.29
N TYR A 171 9.87 -21.85 -19.03
CA TYR A 171 9.63 -22.99 -18.13
C TYR A 171 8.51 -22.71 -17.10
N SER A 172 7.82 -21.58 -17.23
CA SER A 172 6.73 -21.23 -16.33
C SER A 172 5.48 -22.05 -16.62
N ASP A 173 4.79 -22.45 -15.55
CA ASP A 173 3.46 -23.03 -15.66
C ASP A 173 2.43 -21.91 -15.94
N LYS A 174 2.10 -21.74 -17.21
CA LYS A 174 1.19 -20.68 -17.68
C LYS A 174 -0.26 -20.89 -17.25
N SER A 175 -0.64 -22.08 -16.79
CA SER A 175 -2.00 -22.34 -16.29
C SER A 175 -2.32 -21.55 -15.01
N LYS A 176 -1.28 -21.06 -14.31
CA LYS A 176 -1.41 -20.22 -13.12
C LYS A 176 -1.65 -18.75 -13.43
N ASN A 177 -1.55 -18.33 -14.70
CA ASN A 177 -1.66 -16.94 -15.08
C ASN A 177 -3.11 -16.47 -15.02
N ASN A 178 -3.39 -15.54 -14.11
CA ASN A 178 -4.67 -14.83 -14.04
C ASN A 178 -4.55 -13.37 -14.48
N VAL A 179 -3.33 -12.85 -14.69
CA VAL A 179 -3.10 -11.49 -15.17
C VAL A 179 -2.48 -11.52 -16.56
N GLN A 180 -3.19 -10.97 -17.54
CA GLN A 180 -2.75 -10.95 -18.94
C GLN A 180 -1.68 -9.88 -19.16
N THR A 181 -0.62 -10.25 -19.87
CA THR A 181 0.44 -9.35 -20.36
C THR A 181 0.79 -9.71 -21.80
N PRO A 182 1.32 -8.76 -22.59
CA PRO A 182 1.83 -9.05 -23.93
C PRO A 182 2.91 -10.15 -23.95
N GLU A 183 3.69 -10.27 -22.87
CA GLU A 183 4.83 -11.18 -22.78
C GLU A 183 4.47 -12.62 -22.41
N GLY A 184 3.22 -12.93 -22.05
CA GLY A 184 2.76 -14.31 -21.76
C GLY A 184 2.00 -14.49 -20.44
N GLY A 185 1.85 -13.43 -19.66
CA GLY A 185 1.03 -13.40 -18.45
C GLY A 185 1.82 -13.37 -17.14
N CYS A 186 1.08 -13.13 -16.06
CA CYS A 186 1.56 -13.02 -14.69
C CYS A 186 0.61 -13.74 -13.75
N VAL A 187 1.12 -14.09 -12.57
CA VAL A 187 0.30 -14.48 -11.42
C VAL A 187 0.03 -13.23 -10.59
N GLY A 188 -1.23 -12.93 -10.32
CA GLY A 188 -1.65 -11.76 -9.55
C GLY A 188 -2.46 -12.15 -8.32
N TYR A 189 -2.07 -11.63 -7.16
CA TYR A 189 -2.83 -11.73 -5.92
C TYR A 189 -3.37 -10.36 -5.52
N ARG A 190 -4.63 -10.29 -5.09
CA ARG A 190 -5.28 -9.05 -4.66
C ARG A 190 -5.71 -9.13 -3.21
N LEU A 191 -5.32 -8.11 -2.43
CA LEU A 191 -5.80 -7.84 -1.08
C LEU A 191 -6.56 -6.51 -1.04
N MET A 192 -7.51 -6.40 -0.12
CA MET A 192 -8.05 -5.07 0.25
C MET A 192 -6.94 -4.24 0.89
N TYR A 193 -7.04 -2.91 0.80
CA TYR A 193 -6.08 -2.01 1.43
C TYR A 193 -5.95 -2.27 2.93
N ASP A 194 -4.72 -2.34 3.41
CA ASP A 194 -4.32 -2.52 4.80
C ASP A 194 -3.04 -1.73 5.05
N ASP A 195 -3.00 -0.96 6.14
CA ASP A 195 -1.88 -0.05 6.48
C ASP A 195 -0.58 -0.83 6.75
N ASN A 196 -0.66 -2.03 7.33
CA ASN A 196 0.53 -2.85 7.59
C ASN A 196 1.08 -3.39 6.27
N VAL A 197 0.21 -3.89 5.38
CA VAL A 197 0.63 -4.35 4.05
C VAL A 197 1.25 -3.21 3.25
N ASP A 198 0.64 -2.02 3.25
CA ASP A 198 1.17 -0.82 2.60
C ASP A 198 2.56 -0.45 3.14
N THR A 199 2.73 -0.45 4.46
CA THR A 199 4.02 -0.21 5.11
C THR A 199 5.08 -1.22 4.66
N LEU A 200 4.74 -2.51 4.62
CA LEU A 200 5.67 -3.55 4.17
C LEU A 200 6.06 -3.37 2.70
N ILE A 201 5.10 -3.03 1.83
CA ILE A 201 5.37 -2.75 0.41
C ILE A 201 6.35 -1.58 0.27
N ARG A 202 6.15 -0.50 1.02
CA ARG A 202 7.06 0.67 1.01
C ARG A 202 8.46 0.33 1.51
N ILE A 203 8.58 -0.56 2.51
CA ILE A 203 9.87 -1.06 2.98
C ILE A 203 10.58 -1.84 1.87
N VAL A 204 9.89 -2.79 1.22
CA VAL A 204 10.49 -3.65 0.19
C VAL A 204 10.83 -2.87 -1.07
N SER A 205 9.96 -1.94 -1.48
CA SER A 205 10.17 -1.12 -2.65
C SER A 205 11.12 0.05 -2.42
N GLU A 206 11.34 0.46 -1.16
CA GLU A 206 11.99 1.73 -0.81
C GLU A 206 11.31 2.93 -1.49
N GLU A 207 10.01 2.83 -1.71
CA GLU A 207 9.22 3.76 -2.50
C GLU A 207 9.68 3.93 -3.96
N ASN A 208 10.37 2.93 -4.52
CA ASN A 208 10.75 2.89 -5.94
C ASN A 208 9.51 2.69 -6.82
N GLU A 209 8.89 3.80 -7.20
CA GLU A 209 7.78 3.81 -8.15
C GLU A 209 8.24 3.41 -9.54
N TYR A 210 7.40 2.65 -10.23
CA TYR A 210 7.70 2.17 -11.57
C TYR A 210 7.89 3.35 -12.54
N SER A 211 9.09 3.41 -13.13
CA SER A 211 9.53 4.47 -14.03
C SER A 211 9.78 3.97 -15.46
N GLY A 212 9.25 2.81 -15.84
CA GLY A 212 9.38 2.33 -17.21
C GLY A 212 8.47 3.08 -18.17
N GLU A 213 8.90 3.23 -19.42
CA GLU A 213 8.18 4.01 -20.43
C GLU A 213 6.75 3.49 -20.69
N LYS A 214 6.54 2.18 -20.59
CA LYS A 214 5.24 1.52 -20.80
C LYS A 214 5.12 0.24 -19.97
N LEU A 215 4.27 0.28 -18.95
CA LEU A 215 3.69 -0.93 -18.35
C LEU A 215 2.52 -1.48 -19.19
N TYR A 216 2.05 -0.70 -20.16
CA TYR A 216 0.90 -0.95 -21.03
C TYR A 216 1.18 -0.49 -22.47
#